data_AF-M0P985-F1
#
_entry.id   AF-M0P985-F1
#
_cell.length_a   1.000
_cell.length_b   1.000
_cell.length_c   1.000
_cell.angle_alpha   90.00
_cell.angle_beta   90.00
_cell.angle_gamma   90.00
#
_symmetry.space_group_name_H-M   'P 1'
#
loop_
_entity.id
_entity.type
_entity.pdbx_description
1 polymer ?
#
loop_
_entity_poly.entity_id
_entity_poly.type
_entity_poly.pdbx_seq_one_letter_code
_entity_poly.pdbx_strand_id
1 'polypeptide(L)'
;MRGNESARGDESTRGGESMSDEAGAAGRNAPKKRVLRSVAAQAAVLSAAVHFLWAWPRLGELGDPRPAVFLLGGAFTVAIAVATLRADEYRRLYALGAGTLLAFLVGYVGWHGAGVAAALAADPLAIVAAVAEAVGTVAFLALYRLAPPTSVVVERRRGPEAGGTENGDAESGGTES
;
A
#
# COMPACT_ATOMS: atom_id res chain seq x y z
N MET A 1 -27.84 58.97 -25.84
CA MET A 1 -28.47 57.63 -25.75
C MET A 1 -27.34 56.62 -25.62
N ARG A 2 -26.92 56.15 -24.44
CA ARG A 2 -27.54 55.19 -23.49
C ARG A 2 -28.00 53.87 -24.12
N GLY A 3 -27.40 52.78 -23.64
CA GLY A 3 -27.87 51.39 -23.67
C GLY A 3 -26.93 50.43 -24.42
N ASN A 4 -26.57 49.24 -23.93
CA ASN A 4 -26.75 48.61 -22.62
C ASN A 4 -25.90 47.32 -22.59
N GLU A 5 -25.48 46.91 -21.38
CA GLU A 5 -24.77 45.68 -21.03
C GLU A 5 -25.56 44.39 -21.31
N SER A 6 -24.86 43.27 -21.57
CA SER A 6 -24.96 41.99 -20.81
C SER A 6 -24.68 40.76 -21.67
N ALA A 7 -23.61 40.04 -21.35
CA ALA A 7 -23.58 38.57 -21.23
C ALA A 7 -22.17 38.12 -20.83
N ARG A 8 -21.76 38.46 -19.60
CA ARG A 8 -20.65 37.76 -18.91
C ARG A 8 -21.30 36.63 -18.12
N GLY A 9 -21.49 35.50 -18.79
CA GLY A 9 -21.98 34.27 -18.17
C GLY A 9 -20.87 33.63 -17.35
N ASP A 10 -20.95 33.85 -16.04
CA ASP A 10 -20.59 32.95 -14.94
C ASP A 10 -20.01 31.57 -15.32
N GLU A 11 -18.68 31.45 -15.23
CA GLU A 11 -17.96 30.15 -15.31
C GLU A 11 -16.86 30.07 -14.23
N SER A 12 -17.16 30.55 -13.00
CA SER A 12 -16.16 30.59 -11.92
C SER A 12 -16.47 29.64 -10.74
N THR A 13 -17.63 29.00 -10.71
CA THR A 13 -18.13 28.36 -9.47
C THR A 13 -18.02 26.84 -9.42
N ARG A 14 -17.26 26.19 -10.32
CA ARG A 14 -17.09 24.71 -10.31
C ARG A 14 -15.73 24.20 -9.82
N GLY A 15 -14.76 25.08 -9.59
CA GLY A 15 -13.39 24.68 -9.18
C GLY A 15 -13.16 24.57 -7.66
N GLY A 16 -14.02 25.19 -6.83
CA GLY A 16 -13.78 25.31 -5.38
C GLY A 16 -14.30 24.16 -4.52
N GLU A 17 -15.38 23.47 -4.97
CA GLU A 17 -16.04 22.41 -4.19
C GLU A 17 -15.25 21.09 -4.23
N SER A 18 -14.61 20.77 -5.36
CA SER A 18 -13.81 19.54 -5.52
C SER A 18 -12.57 19.49 -4.61
N MET A 19 -11.88 20.62 -4.42
CA MET A 19 -10.59 20.65 -3.72
C MET A 19 -10.74 20.63 -2.19
N SER A 20 -11.86 21.18 -1.69
CA SER A 20 -12.19 21.19 -0.25
C SER A 20 -12.75 19.83 0.21
N ASP A 21 -13.53 19.15 -0.64
CA ASP A 21 -14.03 17.80 -0.38
C ASP A 21 -12.91 16.74 -0.38
N GLU A 22 -11.93 16.86 -1.28
CA GLU A 22 -10.76 15.96 -1.31
C GLU A 22 -9.85 16.12 -0.09
N ALA A 23 -9.59 17.36 0.34
CA ALA A 23 -8.80 17.64 1.54
C ALA A 23 -9.50 17.10 2.81
N GLY A 24 -10.82 17.28 2.93
CA GLY A 24 -11.62 16.75 4.03
C GLY A 24 -11.77 15.22 4.00
N ALA A 25 -11.81 14.60 2.82
CA ALA A 25 -11.78 13.14 2.67
C ALA A 25 -10.42 12.55 3.06
N ALA A 26 -9.32 13.19 2.66
CA ALA A 26 -7.96 12.75 2.99
C ALA A 26 -7.72 12.73 4.51
N GLY A 27 -8.14 13.78 5.24
CA GLY A 27 -8.00 13.87 6.70
C GLY A 27 -8.80 12.80 7.46
N ARG A 28 -10.06 12.54 7.06
CA ARG A 28 -10.90 11.49 7.68
C ARG A 28 -10.40 10.08 7.41
N ASN A 29 -9.69 9.87 6.31
CA ASN A 29 -9.17 8.55 5.95
C ASN A 29 -7.86 8.21 6.66
N ALA A 30 -7.13 9.19 7.21
CA ALA A 30 -5.89 8.96 7.94
C ALA A 30 -6.02 7.96 9.13
N PRO A 31 -6.99 8.09 10.05
CA PRO A 31 -7.15 7.11 11.14
C PRO A 31 -7.57 5.73 10.62
N LYS A 32 -8.46 5.66 9.63
CA LYS A 32 -8.89 4.40 9.01
C LYS A 32 -7.73 3.67 8.35
N LYS A 33 -6.88 4.40 7.61
CA LYS A 33 -5.66 3.85 7.00
C LYS A 33 -4.68 3.33 8.06
N ARG A 34 -4.54 4.03 9.20
CA ARG A 34 -3.67 3.57 10.30
C ARG A 34 -4.16 2.25 10.89
N VAL A 35 -5.44 2.14 11.19
CA VAL A 35 -6.06 0.90 11.67
C VAL A 35 -5.86 -0.22 10.65
N LEU A 36 -6.11 0.05 9.38
CA LEU A 36 -5.97 -0.94 8.33
C LEU A 36 -4.52 -1.42 8.14
N ARG A 37 -3.53 -0.53 8.29
CA ARG A 37 -2.10 -0.90 8.32
C ARG A 37 -1.76 -1.79 9.50
N SER A 38 -2.31 -1.50 10.68
CA SER A 38 -2.15 -2.35 11.87
C SER A 38 -2.77 -3.73 11.65
N VAL A 39 -3.99 -3.81 11.11
CA VAL A 39 -4.66 -5.08 10.80
C VAL A 39 -3.87 -5.88 9.77
N ALA A 40 -3.43 -5.26 8.68
CA ALA A 40 -2.62 -5.92 7.66
C ALA A 40 -1.31 -6.46 8.24
N ALA A 41 -0.62 -5.68 9.08
CA ALA A 41 0.61 -6.10 9.73
C ALA A 41 0.38 -7.24 10.73
N GLN A 42 -0.66 -7.18 11.56
CA GLN A 42 -1.02 -8.24 12.51
C GLN A 42 -1.35 -9.54 11.79
N ALA A 43 -2.16 -9.47 10.73
CA ALA A 43 -2.51 -10.63 9.91
C ALA A 43 -1.27 -11.26 9.24
N ALA A 44 -0.37 -10.44 8.69
CA ALA A 44 0.88 -10.89 8.10
C ALA A 44 1.81 -11.57 9.11
N VAL A 45 1.96 -10.98 10.31
CA VAL A 45 2.76 -11.57 11.39
C VAL A 45 2.15 -12.88 11.89
N LEU A 46 0.82 -12.95 12.00
CA LEU A 46 0.13 -14.18 12.40
C LEU A 46 0.31 -15.30 11.36
N SER A 47 0.15 -15.00 10.07
CA SER A 47 0.44 -15.95 8.99
C SER A 47 1.90 -16.41 9.04
N ALA A 48 2.87 -15.50 9.21
CA ALA A 48 4.28 -15.88 9.33
C ALA A 48 4.56 -16.78 10.54
N ALA A 49 3.97 -16.46 11.70
CA ALA A 49 4.13 -17.26 12.91
C ALA A 49 3.59 -18.69 12.73
N VAL A 50 2.44 -18.84 12.08
CA VAL A 50 1.89 -20.16 11.72
C VAL A 50 2.87 -20.93 10.83
N HIS A 51 3.38 -20.31 9.77
CA HIS A 51 4.35 -20.96 8.88
C HIS A 51 5.64 -21.36 9.61
N PHE A 52 6.10 -20.56 10.56
CA PHE A 52 7.25 -20.91 11.40
C PHE A 52 6.94 -22.09 12.31
N LEU A 53 5.80 -22.09 13.00
CA LEU A 53 5.36 -23.20 13.85
C LEU A 53 5.20 -24.50 13.07
N TRP A 54 4.71 -24.41 11.83
CA TRP A 54 4.57 -25.56 10.94
C TRP A 54 5.93 -26.05 10.41
N ALA A 55 6.79 -25.14 9.95
CA ALA A 55 8.03 -25.50 9.28
C ALA A 55 9.15 -25.90 10.25
N TRP A 56 9.26 -25.24 11.39
CA TRP A 56 10.33 -25.45 12.37
C TRP A 56 10.57 -26.92 12.75
N PRO A 57 9.56 -27.71 13.17
CA PRO A 57 9.78 -29.11 13.55
C PRO A 57 10.16 -30.02 12.37
N ARG A 58 9.97 -29.55 11.13
CA ARG A 58 10.22 -30.31 9.89
C ARG A 58 11.58 -29.97 9.27
N LEU A 59 12.34 -29.07 9.89
CA LEU A 59 13.71 -28.76 9.49
C LEU A 59 14.64 -29.93 9.82
N GLY A 60 15.01 -30.70 8.80
CA GLY A 60 15.87 -31.87 8.95
C GLY A 60 15.36 -33.09 8.21
N GLU A 61 14.12 -33.07 7.74
CA GLU A 61 13.60 -34.08 6.82
C GLU A 61 14.30 -33.92 5.45
N LEU A 62 15.33 -34.74 5.22
CA LEU A 62 16.08 -34.74 3.97
C LEU A 62 15.16 -35.03 2.78
N GLY A 63 15.11 -34.11 1.82
CA GLY A 63 14.35 -34.27 0.57
C GLY A 63 13.04 -33.50 0.51
N ASP A 64 12.58 -32.87 1.60
CA ASP A 64 11.42 -31.98 1.58
C ASP A 64 11.86 -30.50 1.58
N PRO A 65 11.72 -29.77 0.45
CA PRO A 65 12.08 -28.35 0.39
C PRO A 65 11.05 -27.43 1.06
N ARG A 66 9.83 -27.92 1.37
CA ARG A 66 8.71 -27.09 1.83
C ARG A 66 9.03 -26.32 3.12
N PRO A 67 9.58 -26.94 4.18
CA PRO A 67 9.87 -26.22 5.42
C PRO A 67 10.80 -25.03 5.20
N ALA A 68 11.86 -25.19 4.39
CA ALA A 68 12.78 -24.10 4.08
C ALA A 68 12.09 -22.96 3.32
N VAL A 69 11.26 -23.29 2.31
CA VAL A 69 10.50 -22.28 1.54
C VAL A 69 9.51 -21.53 2.42
N PHE A 70 8.78 -22.22 3.32
CA PHE A 70 7.83 -21.58 4.21
C PHE A 70 8.49 -20.67 5.27
N LEU A 71 9.70 -21.02 5.74
CA LEU A 71 10.47 -20.11 6.60
C LEU A 71 10.91 -18.87 5.84
N LEU A 72 11.43 -19.01 4.62
CA LEU A 72 11.81 -17.86 3.79
C LEU A 72 10.59 -16.98 3.48
N GLY A 73 9.46 -17.59 3.12
CA GLY A 73 8.20 -16.91 2.88
C GLY A 73 7.66 -16.19 4.13
N GLY A 74 7.73 -16.84 5.29
CA GLY A 74 7.34 -16.23 6.57
C GLY A 74 8.23 -15.05 6.94
N ALA A 75 9.54 -15.18 6.80
CA ALA A 75 10.49 -14.09 7.06
C ALA A 75 10.26 -12.90 6.11
N PHE A 76 10.01 -13.18 4.83
CA PHE A 76 9.65 -12.15 3.85
C PHE A 76 8.34 -11.45 4.22
N THR A 77 7.34 -12.19 4.69
CA THR A 77 6.04 -11.66 5.13
C THR A 77 6.20 -10.74 6.35
N VAL A 78 7.06 -11.10 7.30
CA VAL A 78 7.43 -10.22 8.43
C VAL A 78 8.10 -8.94 7.93
N ALA A 79 9.01 -9.03 6.96
CA ALA A 79 9.65 -7.86 6.38
C ALA A 79 8.63 -6.90 5.73
N ILE A 80 7.63 -7.44 5.02
CA ILE A 80 6.51 -6.65 4.47
C ILE A 80 5.71 -6.00 5.59
N ALA A 81 5.40 -6.71 6.67
CA ALA A 81 4.67 -6.17 7.81
C ALA A 81 5.41 -4.99 8.46
N VAL A 82 6.72 -5.14 8.70
CA VAL A 82 7.59 -4.08 9.24
C VAL A 82 7.62 -2.88 8.29
N ALA A 83 7.83 -3.11 6.99
CA ALA A 83 7.80 -2.05 5.98
C ALA A 83 6.43 -1.34 5.95
N THR A 84 5.34 -2.08 6.11
CA THR A 84 3.97 -1.56 6.12
C THR A 84 3.69 -0.70 7.33
N LEU A 85 4.44 -0.86 8.43
CA LEU A 85 4.33 0.04 9.58
C LEU A 85 5.24 1.27 9.42
N ARG A 86 6.43 1.10 8.85
CA ARG A 86 7.49 2.14 8.80
C ARG A 86 7.44 3.08 7.60
N ALA A 87 7.00 2.63 6.43
CA ALA A 87 7.09 3.40 5.20
C ALA A 87 5.91 4.36 5.00
N ASP A 88 6.17 5.57 4.51
CA ASP A 88 5.13 6.45 3.99
C ASP A 88 4.40 5.76 2.82
N GLU A 89 3.11 6.06 2.58
CA GLU A 89 2.21 5.26 1.74
C GLU A 89 2.81 4.80 0.38
N TYR A 90 3.17 3.51 0.26
CA TYR A 90 3.65 2.89 -0.99
C TYR A 90 2.66 1.86 -1.51
N ARG A 91 1.93 2.20 -2.57
CA ARG A 91 0.93 1.31 -3.20
C ARG A 91 1.51 -0.04 -3.66
N ARG A 92 2.76 -0.05 -4.12
CA ARG A 92 3.48 -1.27 -4.53
C ARG A 92 3.73 -2.21 -3.35
N LEU A 93 3.99 -1.67 -2.16
CA LEU A 93 4.18 -2.47 -0.94
C LEU A 93 2.89 -3.20 -0.56
N TYR A 94 1.73 -2.54 -0.70
CA TYR A 94 0.44 -3.17 -0.42
C TYR A 94 0.09 -4.25 -1.44
N ALA A 95 0.36 -4.03 -2.73
CA ALA A 95 0.21 -5.06 -3.74
C ALA A 95 1.11 -6.27 -3.47
N LEU A 96 2.35 -6.02 -3.04
CA LEU A 96 3.30 -7.07 -2.66
C LEU A 96 2.77 -7.87 -1.45
N GLY A 97 2.28 -7.20 -0.41
CA GLY A 97 1.67 -7.85 0.75
C GLY A 97 0.45 -8.71 0.39
N ALA A 98 -0.47 -8.17 -0.41
CA ALA A 98 -1.62 -8.93 -0.89
C ALA A 98 -1.20 -10.13 -1.74
N GLY A 99 -0.24 -9.94 -2.65
CA GLY A 99 0.28 -10.99 -3.52
C GLY A 99 0.94 -12.12 -2.74
N THR A 100 1.75 -11.81 -1.73
CA THR A 100 2.40 -12.82 -0.88
C THR A 100 1.38 -13.66 -0.12
N LEU A 101 0.37 -13.03 0.51
CA LEU A 101 -0.65 -13.77 1.24
C LEU A 101 -1.55 -14.60 0.32
N LEU A 102 -1.89 -14.07 -0.86
CA LEU A 102 -2.61 -14.84 -1.89
C LEU A 102 -1.80 -16.03 -2.39
N ALA A 103 -0.48 -15.89 -2.51
CA ALA A 103 0.38 -17.00 -2.95
C ALA A 103 0.35 -18.16 -1.95
N PHE A 104 0.29 -17.90 -0.64
CA PHE A 104 0.10 -18.95 0.36
C PHE A 104 -1.26 -19.64 0.22
N LEU A 105 -2.35 -18.87 0.14
CA LEU A 105 -3.71 -19.41 -0.03
C LEU A 105 -3.84 -20.26 -1.30
N VAL A 106 -3.41 -19.72 -2.44
CA VAL A 106 -3.47 -20.42 -3.73
C VAL A 106 -2.54 -21.62 -3.74
N GLY A 107 -1.36 -21.50 -3.12
CA GLY A 107 -0.45 -22.63 -2.94
C GLY A 107 -1.09 -23.75 -2.12
N TYR A 108 -1.77 -23.42 -1.03
CA TYR A 108 -2.48 -24.38 -0.19
C TYR A 108 -3.61 -25.08 -0.95
N VAL A 109 -4.44 -24.32 -1.69
CA VAL A 109 -5.51 -24.88 -2.52
C VAL A 109 -4.96 -25.74 -3.65
N GLY A 110 -3.93 -25.27 -4.36
CA GLY A 110 -3.27 -26.01 -5.43
C GLY A 110 -2.64 -27.31 -4.93
N TRP A 111 -2.12 -27.31 -3.71
CA TRP A 111 -1.52 -28.48 -3.08
C TRP A 111 -2.57 -29.51 -2.64
N HIS A 112 -3.62 -29.08 -1.95
CA HIS A 112 -4.64 -29.99 -1.41
C HIS A 112 -5.74 -30.34 -2.41
N GLY A 113 -5.92 -29.55 -3.47
CA GLY A 113 -6.96 -29.74 -4.48
C GLY A 113 -8.36 -29.86 -3.86
N ALA A 114 -9.11 -30.88 -4.26
CA ALA A 114 -10.44 -31.17 -3.72
C ALA A 114 -10.42 -31.53 -2.21
N GLY A 115 -9.26 -31.85 -1.64
CA GLY A 115 -9.09 -32.22 -0.23
C GLY A 115 -8.94 -31.05 0.73
N VAL A 116 -9.00 -29.79 0.27
CA VAL A 116 -8.83 -28.59 1.11
C VAL A 116 -9.71 -28.61 2.37
N ALA A 117 -10.99 -28.97 2.23
CA ALA A 117 -11.92 -28.95 3.36
C ALA A 117 -11.53 -29.97 4.45
N ALA A 118 -11.11 -31.17 4.04
CA ALA A 118 -10.65 -32.19 4.96
C ALA A 118 -9.32 -31.81 5.62
N ALA A 119 -8.40 -31.20 4.85
CA ALA A 119 -7.11 -30.74 5.38
C ALA A 119 -7.28 -29.63 6.43
N LEU A 120 -8.18 -28.67 6.20
CA LEU A 120 -8.51 -27.63 7.18
C LEU A 120 -9.16 -28.21 8.44
N ALA A 121 -10.06 -29.19 8.29
CA ALA A 121 -10.71 -29.84 9.43
C ALA A 121 -9.72 -30.64 10.30
N ALA A 122 -8.66 -31.18 9.69
CA ALA A 122 -7.65 -31.97 10.38
C ALA A 122 -6.55 -31.13 11.04
N ASP A 123 -6.33 -29.89 10.59
CA ASP A 123 -5.25 -29.03 11.08
C ASP A 123 -5.77 -27.65 11.53
N PRO A 124 -5.95 -27.43 12.85
CA PRO A 124 -6.32 -26.14 13.40
C PRO A 124 -5.37 -25.00 12.99
N LEU A 125 -4.09 -25.31 12.81
CA LEU A 125 -3.08 -24.32 12.42
C LEU A 125 -3.34 -23.83 10.99
N ALA A 126 -3.78 -24.72 10.10
CA ALA A 126 -4.14 -24.37 8.72
C ALA A 126 -5.36 -23.44 8.66
N ILE A 127 -6.34 -23.62 9.56
CA ILE A 127 -7.47 -22.68 9.69
C ILE A 127 -6.97 -21.28 10.08
N VAL A 128 -6.06 -21.19 11.06
CA VAL A 128 -5.50 -19.92 11.50
C VAL A 128 -4.73 -19.24 10.37
N ALA A 129 -3.91 -19.97 9.63
CA ALA A 129 -3.21 -19.45 8.44
C ALA A 129 -4.20 -18.90 7.41
N ALA A 130 -5.18 -19.71 7.00
CA ALA A 130 -6.14 -19.33 5.96
C ALA A 130 -6.93 -18.07 6.33
N VAL A 131 -7.38 -17.97 7.60
CA VAL A 131 -8.08 -16.78 8.09
C VAL A 131 -7.15 -15.57 8.12
N ALA A 132 -5.94 -15.71 8.65
CA ALA A 132 -4.98 -14.62 8.71
C ALA A 132 -4.62 -14.10 7.30
N GLU A 133 -4.38 -15.00 6.36
CA GLU A 133 -4.06 -14.65 4.97
C GLU A 133 -5.23 -13.99 4.25
N ALA A 134 -6.45 -14.49 4.44
CA ALA A 134 -7.64 -13.87 3.84
C ALA A 134 -7.86 -12.45 4.38
N VAL A 135 -7.80 -12.27 5.70
CA VAL A 135 -7.94 -10.96 6.35
C VAL A 135 -6.83 -10.01 5.91
N GLY A 136 -5.57 -10.46 5.92
CA GLY A 136 -4.44 -9.65 5.50
C GLY A 136 -4.52 -9.27 4.02
N THR A 137 -4.94 -10.20 3.15
CA THR A 137 -5.15 -9.93 1.72
C THR A 137 -6.18 -8.84 1.52
N VAL A 138 -7.35 -8.96 2.14
CA VAL A 138 -8.41 -7.96 2.06
C VAL A 138 -7.91 -6.61 2.59
N ALA A 139 -7.19 -6.59 3.71
CA ALA A 139 -6.64 -5.37 4.28
C ALA A 139 -5.62 -4.69 3.35
N PHE A 140 -4.68 -5.45 2.78
CA PHE A 140 -3.71 -4.94 1.82
C PHE A 140 -4.37 -4.44 0.52
N LEU A 141 -5.39 -5.14 0.02
CA LEU A 141 -6.14 -4.69 -1.16
C LEU A 141 -6.93 -3.41 -0.87
N ALA A 142 -7.51 -3.29 0.31
CA ALA A 142 -8.16 -2.05 0.73
C ALA A 142 -7.14 -0.90 0.82
N LEU A 143 -5.96 -1.12 1.40
CA LEU A 143 -4.87 -0.13 1.39
C LEU A 143 -4.42 0.24 -0.02
N TYR A 144 -4.30 -0.74 -0.92
CA TYR A 144 -3.96 -0.53 -2.32
C TYR A 144 -4.98 0.34 -3.06
N ARG A 145 -6.27 0.21 -2.72
CA ARG A 145 -7.37 1.01 -3.29
C ARG A 145 -7.42 2.42 -2.72
N LEU A 146 -7.06 2.60 -1.44
CA LEU A 146 -7.05 3.90 -0.76
C LEU A 146 -5.76 4.71 -1.00
N ALA A 147 -4.69 4.08 -1.49
CA ALA A 147 -3.44 4.75 -1.80
C ALA A 147 -3.54 5.53 -3.13
N PRO A 148 -3.18 6.83 -3.17
CA PRO A 148 -3.10 7.59 -4.41
C PRO A 148 -2.19 6.90 -5.44
N PRO A 149 -2.45 7.03 -6.76
CA PRO A 149 -1.54 6.53 -7.80
C PRO A 149 -0.13 7.07 -7.56
N THR A 150 0.87 6.19 -7.60
CA THR A 150 2.28 6.47 -7.24
C THR A 150 2.98 7.53 -8.12
N SER A 151 2.30 8.12 -9.10
CA SER A 151 2.81 9.26 -9.89
C SER A 151 2.90 10.53 -9.03
N VAL A 152 1.90 10.81 -8.20
CA VAL A 152 1.79 12.09 -7.48
C VAL A 152 2.81 12.22 -6.33
N VAL A 153 3.22 11.10 -5.74
CA VAL A 153 4.19 11.07 -4.62
C VAL A 153 5.62 11.30 -5.10
N VAL A 154 5.94 10.90 -6.34
CA VAL A 154 7.27 11.12 -6.93
C VAL A 154 7.46 12.58 -7.36
N GLU A 155 6.39 13.24 -7.81
CA GLU A 155 6.40 14.67 -8.16
C GLU A 155 6.55 15.59 -6.94
N ARG A 156 5.85 15.30 -5.83
CA ARG A 156 5.99 16.08 -4.59
C ARG A 156 7.38 15.95 -3.94
N ARG A 157 8.12 14.86 -4.20
CA ARG A 157 9.52 14.72 -3.74
C ARG A 157 10.53 15.38 -4.70
N ARG A 158 10.13 15.74 -5.92
CA ARG A 158 10.97 16.42 -6.92
C ARG A 158 10.81 17.94 -6.99
N GLY A 159 9.77 18.53 -6.40
CA GLY A 159 9.68 19.99 -6.16
C GLY A 159 9.65 20.26 -4.66
N PRO A 160 10.52 21.12 -4.09
CA PRO A 160 10.84 22.48 -4.55
C PRO A 160 12.35 22.82 -4.53
N GLU A 161 13.23 21.92 -4.97
CA GLU A 161 14.69 22.19 -4.98
C GLU A 161 15.25 22.54 -6.39
N ALA A 162 14.41 22.56 -7.43
CA ALA A 162 14.84 22.77 -8.81
C ALA A 162 14.23 24.04 -9.45
N GLY A 163 14.07 25.11 -8.66
CA GLY A 163 13.43 26.36 -9.10
C GLY A 163 14.11 27.61 -8.54
N GLY A 164 15.45 27.64 -8.51
CA GLY A 164 16.20 28.88 -8.29
C GLY A 164 16.28 29.66 -9.60
N THR A 165 15.30 30.53 -9.85
CA THR A 165 15.36 31.56 -10.89
C THR A 165 16.45 32.58 -10.55
N GLU A 166 17.62 32.46 -11.17
CA GLU A 166 18.48 33.63 -11.43
C GLU A 166 17.84 34.43 -12.56
N ASN A 167 17.32 35.60 -12.24
CA ASN A 167 17.17 36.74 -13.16
C ASN A 167 16.89 38.00 -12.35
N GLY A 168 17.67 39.06 -12.58
CA GLY A 168 17.33 40.41 -12.15
C GLY A 168 18.50 41.33 -11.79
N ASP A 169 19.16 41.85 -12.83
CA ASP A 169 19.48 43.27 -13.04
C ASP A 169 20.41 44.05 -12.09
N ALA A 170 21.55 44.47 -12.66
CA ALA A 170 22.15 45.77 -12.38
C ALA A 170 22.93 46.28 -13.62
N GLU A 171 22.18 46.83 -14.58
CA GLU A 171 22.71 47.76 -15.58
C GLU A 171 22.49 49.20 -15.06
N SER A 172 23.56 49.97 -14.87
CA SER A 172 23.52 51.44 -14.99
C SER A 172 24.92 52.09 -14.88
N GLY A 173 25.34 52.73 -15.97
CA GLY A 173 26.15 53.96 -15.99
C GLY A 173 27.66 53.75 -16.20
N GLY A 174 28.31 54.30 -17.23
CA GLY A 174 27.89 55.27 -18.24
C GLY A 174 29.07 55.51 -19.19
N THR A 175 28.73 55.82 -20.43
CA THR A 175 29.66 56.35 -21.44
C THR A 175 29.91 57.83 -21.17
N GLU A 176 31.17 58.28 -21.22
CA GLU A 176 31.50 59.61 -21.74
C GLU A 176 33.00 59.72 -22.09
N SER A 177 33.22 60.01 -23.39
CA SER A 177 34.32 60.72 -24.08
C SER A 177 35.79 60.37 -23.80
#